data_AF-A0A967D5R6-F1
#
_entry.id   AF-A0A967D5R6-F1
#
_cell.length_a   1.000
_cell.length_b   1.000
_cell.length_c   1.000
_cell.angle_alpha   90.00
_cell.angle_beta   90.00
_cell.angle_gamma   90.00
#
_symmetry.space_group_name_H-M   'P 1'
#
loop_
_entity.id
_entity.type
_entity.pdbx_description
1 polymer ?
#
loop_
_entity_poly.entity_id
_entity_poly.type
_entity_poly.pdbx_seq_one_letter_code
_entity_poly.pdbx_strand_id
1 'polypeptide(L)' 'MTFKVGETVVYPHHGAALIEAIETRVIKGEEKTYLVLKVAQGDLTVRVP' A
#
# COMPACT_ATOMS: atom_id res chain seq x y z
N MET A 1 13.71 -3.48 -2.13
CA MET A 1 13.27 -2.14 -2.55
C MET A 1 12.50 -1.55 -1.38
N THR A 2 12.95 -0.43 -0.84
CA THR A 2 12.33 0.17 0.36
C THR A 2 11.23 1.11 -0.07
N PHE A 3 9.98 0.69 0.06
CA PHE A 3 8.84 1.56 -0.18
C PHE A 3 8.79 2.67 0.87
N LYS A 4 8.45 3.90 0.45
CA LYS A 4 8.29 5.05 1.34
C LYS A 4 6.91 5.67 1.18
N VAL A 5 6.40 6.22 2.28
CA VAL A 5 5.18 7.02 2.26
C VAL A 5 5.40 8.24 1.35
N GLY A 6 4.41 8.51 0.49
CA GLY A 6 4.47 9.57 -0.51
C GLY A 6 5.05 9.15 -1.86
N GLU A 7 5.51 7.90 -2.02
CA GLU A 7 5.91 7.40 -3.34
C GLU A 7 4.71 6.88 -4.15
N THR A 8 4.76 7.16 -5.45
CA THR A 8 3.78 6.65 -6.41
C THR A 8 4.29 5.36 -7.01
N VAL A 9 3.50 4.30 -6.84
CA VAL A 9 3.75 2.97 -7.40
C VAL A 9 2.69 2.64 -8.43
N VAL A 10 2.97 1.72 -9.34
CA VAL A 10 1.99 1.26 -10.34
C VAL A 10 1.42 -0.08 -9.90
N TYR A 11 0.11 -0.13 -9.70
CA TYR A 11 -0.60 -1.37 -9.47
C TYR A 11 -1.10 -1.93 -10.82
N PRO A 12 -0.66 -3.13 -11.25
CA PRO A 12 -0.82 -3.64 -12.63
C PRO A 12 -2.22 -3.57 -13.25
N HIS A 13 -3.27 -3.55 -12.43
CA HIS A 13 -4.68 -3.49 -12.88
C HIS A 13 -5.44 -2.22 -12.46
N HIS A 14 -4.87 -1.39 -11.58
CA HIS A 14 -5.57 -0.23 -11.00
C HIS A 14 -4.84 1.09 -11.28
N GLY A 15 -3.72 1.06 -12.00
CA GLY A 15 -2.98 2.26 -12.41
C GLY A 15 -2.06 2.80 -11.31
N ALA A 16 -1.80 4.10 -11.34
CA ALA A 16 -0.94 4.76 -10.37
C ALA A 16 -1.62 4.83 -8.99
N ALA A 17 -0.89 4.39 -7.97
CA ALA A 17 -1.31 4.44 -6.58
C ALA A 17 -0.24 5.12 -5.73
N LEU A 18 -0.67 5.99 -4.83
CA LEU A 18 0.21 6.66 -3.87
C LEU A 18 0.30 5.82 -2.59
N ILE A 19 1.51 5.59 -2.08
CA ILE A 19 1.68 5.00 -0.74
C ILE A 19 1.28 6.06 0.28
N GLU A 20 0.09 5.90 0.85
CA GLU A 20 -0.47 6.80 1.87
C GLU A 20 0.11 6.50 3.26
N ALA A 21 0.33 5.23 3.57
CA ALA A 21 0.92 4.80 4.84
C ALA A 21 1.57 3.42 4.73
N ILE A 22 2.44 3.11 5.69
CA ILE A 22 3.03 1.79 5.90
C ILE A 22 2.68 1.39 7.32
N GLU A 23 1.83 0.38 7.48
CA GLU A 23 1.38 -0.12 8.78
C GLU A 23 2.00 -1.50 9.04
N THR A 24 2.63 -1.69 10.20
CA THR A 24 3.01 -3.03 10.65
C THR A 24 1.91 -3.58 11.56
N ARG A 25 1.37 -4.75 11.24
CA ARG A 25 0.36 -5.44 12.04
C ARG A 25 0.77 -6.86 12.34
N VAL A 26 0.53 -7.28 13.57
CA VAL A 26 0.68 -8.67 13.99
C VAL A 26 -0.59 -9.42 13.62
N ILE A 27 -0.50 -10.35 12.66
CA ILE A 27 -1.61 -11.22 12.28
C ILE A 27 -1.20 -12.66 12.56
N LYS A 28 -1.99 -13.37 13.38
CA LYS A 28 -1.69 -14.75 13.81
C LYS A 28 -0.33 -14.93 14.48
N GLY A 29 0.17 -13.89 15.17
CA GLY A 29 1.48 -13.91 15.84
C GLY A 29 2.66 -13.58 14.93
N GLU A 30 2.43 -13.32 13.64
CA GLU A 30 3.47 -12.88 12.71
C GLU A 30 3.33 -11.39 12.41
N GLU A 31 4.42 -10.65 12.56
CA GLU A 31 4.51 -9.25 12.13
C GLU A 31 4.50 -9.19 10.60
N LYS A 32 3.46 -8.56 10.04
CA LYS A 32 3.35 -8.29 8.61
C LYS A 32 3.25 -6.79 8.37
N THR A 33 4.08 -6.30 7.48
CA THR A 33 4.02 -4.93 6.99
C THR A 33 3.00 -4.84 5.88
N TYR A 34 2.08 -3.89 5.98
CA TYR A 34 1.06 -3.60 4.99
C TYR A 34 1.30 -2.21 4.42
N LEU A 35 1.34 -2.12 3.10
CA LEU A 35 1.37 -0.86 2.36
C LEU A 35 -0.07 -0.43 2.10
N VAL A 36 -0.42 0.77 2.56
CA VAL A 36 -1.70 1.42 2.26
C VAL A 36 -1.51 2.23 0.99
N LEU A 37 -2.10 1.76 -0.10
CA LEU A 37 -2.02 2.36 -1.42
C LEU A 37 -3.35 3.06 -1.74
N LYS A 38 -3.29 4.33 -2.12
CA LYS A 38 -4.44 5.09 -2.59
C LYS A 38 -4.39 5.24 -4.10
N VAL A 39 -5.34 4.59 -4.77
CA VAL A 39 -5.46 4.62 -6.23
C VAL A 39 -6.08 5.95 -6.64
N ALA A 40 -5.43 6.67 -7.55
CA ALA A 40 -5.94 7.95 -8.04
C ALA A 40 -7.24 7.79 -8.86
N GLN A 41 -7.42 6.62 -9.45
CA GLN A 41 -8.57 6.26 -10.27
C GLN A 41 -9.66 5.60 -9.39
N GLY A 42 -10.55 6.42 -8.83
CA GLY A 42 -11.78 5.95 -8.19
C GLY A 42 -11.78 5.84 -6.66
N ASP A 43 -10.97 6.66 -5.96
CA ASP A 43 -10.95 6.75 -4.48
C ASP A 43 -10.77 5.39 -3.77
N LEU A 44 -10.10 4.46 -4.44
CA LEU A 44 -9.95 3.09 -3.96
C LEU A 44 -8.69 2.99 -3.09
N THR A 45 -8.84 2.47 -1.87
CA THR A 45 -7.72 2.20 -0.96
C THR A 45 -7.42 0.72 -0.94
N VAL A 46 -6.20 0.33 -1.34
CA VAL A 46 -5.72 -1.05 -1.37
C VAL A 46 -4.70 -1.25 -0.26
N ARG A 47 -4.80 -2.37 0.47
CA ARG A 47 -3.80 -2.77 1.46
C ARG A 47 -3.10 -4.03 0.98
N VAL A 48 -1.80 -3.94 0.72
CA VAL A 48 -0.99 -5.07 0.26
C VAL A 48 0.08 -5.43 1.29
N PRO A 49 0.24 -6.71 1.66
CA PRO A 49 1.36 -7.17 2.47
C PRO A 49 2.67 -7.24 1.67
#